data_AF-F3KML0-F1
#
_entry.id   AF-F3KML0-F1
#
_cell.length_a   1.000
_cell.length_b   1.000
_cell.length_c   1.000
_cell.angle_alpha   90.00
_cell.angle_beta   90.00
_cell.angle_gamma   90.00
#
_symmetry.space_group_name_H-M   'P 1'
#
loop_
_entity.id
_entity.type
_entity.pdbx_description
1 polymer ?
#
loop_
_entity_poly.entity_id
_entity_poly.type
_entity_poly.pdbx_seq_one_letter_code
_entity_poly.pdbx_strand_id
1 'polypeptide(L)'
;MIGIQAGFETGSLRLIGKYADRKLAPYDPSEWHWVVKEGVKTLNKDYWIPAFTLIMGLDNDEQPEDSWDTIRLISELEHEQPDSMFTATALTFVPIGLLEKSDFFNIGNEMTPAQLGVLYKTWQHNFKYGIQKFMTKTGAKGPQRYFFNAIARSLGGIPLGAMERYARNKSKEHEKVIETIKTKYW
;
A
#
# COMPACT_ATOMS: atom_id res chain seq x y z
N MET A 1 -11.42 -17.81 6.87
CA MET A 1 -10.33 -16.87 6.51
C MET A 1 -9.99 -16.08 7.75
N ILE A 2 -8.71 -15.92 8.05
CA ILE A 2 -8.22 -15.20 9.24
C ILE A 2 -7.40 -14.00 8.74
N GLY A 3 -7.69 -12.80 9.24
CA GLY A 3 -6.88 -11.62 8.97
C GLY A 3 -5.73 -11.55 9.97
N ILE A 4 -4.52 -11.29 9.51
CA ILE A 4 -3.35 -11.09 10.37
C ILE A 4 -2.67 -9.77 10.04
N GLN A 5 -2.18 -9.04 11.03
CA GLN A 5 -1.36 -7.87 10.79
C GLN A 5 0.09 -8.33 10.58
N ALA A 6 0.67 -7.97 9.44
CA ALA A 6 2.05 -8.30 9.10
C ALA A 6 2.81 -7.02 8.70
N GLY A 7 4.09 -6.94 9.07
CA GLY A 7 4.95 -5.86 8.62
C GLY A 7 5.38 -6.09 7.17
N PHE A 8 5.04 -5.16 6.28
CA PHE A 8 5.67 -5.04 4.95
C PHE A 8 6.77 -3.98 4.97
N GLU A 9 6.65 -3.01 5.89
CA GLU A 9 7.65 -1.96 6.17
C GLU A 9 7.94 -1.07 4.96
N THR A 10 8.68 -1.56 3.97
CA THR A 10 8.99 -0.89 2.69
C THR A 10 9.43 -1.91 1.64
N GLY A 11 9.29 -1.59 0.36
CA GLY A 11 9.92 -2.36 -0.73
C GLY A 11 11.40 -2.02 -0.93
N SER A 12 11.93 -0.96 -0.32
CA SER A 12 13.34 -0.61 -0.50
C SER A 12 14.28 -1.57 0.22
N LEU A 13 15.11 -2.30 -0.53
CA LEU A 13 16.15 -3.16 0.05
C LEU A 13 17.18 -2.34 0.83
N ARG A 14 17.44 -1.10 0.39
CA ARG A 14 18.34 -0.15 1.06
C ARG A 14 17.83 0.20 2.45
N LEU A 15 16.56 0.58 2.58
CA LEU A 15 15.95 0.93 3.87
C LEU A 15 15.77 -0.31 4.75
N ILE A 16 15.39 -1.45 4.17
CA ILE A 16 15.28 -2.72 4.89
C ILE A 16 16.63 -3.12 5.50
N GLY A 17 17.73 -3.05 4.74
CA GLY A 17 19.06 -3.33 5.27
C GLY A 17 19.51 -2.34 6.35
N LYS A 18 19.05 -1.09 6.30
CA LYS A 18 19.40 -0.07 7.30
C LYS A 18 18.62 -0.20 8.61
N TYR A 19 17.35 -0.60 8.56
CA TYR A 19 16.44 -0.49 9.72
C TYR A 19 15.78 -1.80 10.17
N ALA A 20 15.75 -2.81 9.32
CA ALA A 20 15.07 -4.07 9.61
C ALA A 20 16.03 -5.26 9.83
N ASP A 21 17.35 -5.04 9.84
CA ASP A 21 18.39 -6.08 9.95
C ASP A 21 18.05 -7.21 10.96
N ARG A 22 17.71 -6.87 12.20
CA ARG A 22 17.34 -7.86 13.22
C ARG A 22 15.94 -8.45 13.09
N LYS A 23 15.04 -7.77 12.40
CA LYS A 23 13.66 -8.23 12.13
C LYS A 23 13.59 -9.22 10.96
N LEU A 24 14.60 -9.22 10.09
CA LEU A 24 14.66 -10.06 8.89
C LEU A 24 15.25 -11.44 9.15
N ALA A 25 16.04 -11.61 10.21
CA ALA A 25 16.68 -12.87 10.52
C ALA A 25 15.69 -14.05 10.48
N PRO A 26 16.04 -15.18 9.83
CA PRO A 26 17.38 -15.53 9.34
C PRO A 26 17.72 -15.05 7.91
N TYR A 27 16.89 -14.22 7.28
CA TYR A 27 17.07 -13.79 5.89
C TYR A 27 17.96 -12.56 5.76
N ASP A 28 18.67 -12.46 4.63
CA ASP A 28 19.41 -11.27 4.24
C ASP A 28 18.46 -10.18 3.71
N PRO A 29 18.80 -8.89 3.88
CA PRO A 29 18.01 -7.79 3.31
C PRO A 29 17.72 -7.94 1.83
N SER A 30 18.65 -8.49 1.03
CA SER A 30 18.45 -8.73 -0.40
C SER A 30 17.35 -9.73 -0.72
N GLU A 31 16.98 -10.58 0.24
CA GLU A 31 15.94 -11.60 0.08
C GLU A 31 14.55 -11.05 0.41
N TRP A 32 14.44 -9.80 0.86
CA TRP A 32 13.18 -9.27 1.38
C TRP A 32 12.00 -9.38 0.42
N HIS A 33 12.20 -9.08 -0.86
CA HIS A 33 11.13 -9.22 -1.86
C HIS A 33 10.67 -10.67 -2.01
N TRP A 34 11.60 -11.62 -1.96
CA TRP A 34 11.29 -13.04 -1.98
C TRP A 34 10.52 -13.46 -0.71
N VAL A 35 10.97 -13.01 0.46
CA VAL A 35 10.29 -13.26 1.76
C VAL A 35 8.85 -12.76 1.73
N VAL A 36 8.62 -11.55 1.23
CA VAL A 36 7.28 -10.98 1.09
C VAL A 36 6.43 -11.83 0.12
N LYS A 37 6.96 -12.14 -1.07
CA LYS A 37 6.25 -12.90 -2.10
C LYS A 37 5.88 -14.32 -1.64
N GLU A 38 6.81 -15.06 -1.07
CA GLU A 38 6.56 -16.42 -0.56
C GLU A 38 5.73 -16.40 0.73
N GLY A 39 5.89 -15.37 1.56
CA GLY A 39 5.06 -15.13 2.73
C GLY A 39 3.58 -15.00 2.37
N VAL A 40 3.25 -14.16 1.38
CA VAL A 40 1.87 -14.01 0.90
C VAL A 40 1.29 -15.35 0.41
N LYS A 41 2.04 -16.09 -0.42
CA LYS A 41 1.59 -17.42 -0.92
C LYS A 41 1.30 -18.38 0.22
N THR A 42 2.23 -18.48 1.16
CA THR A 42 2.16 -19.42 2.29
C THR A 42 0.97 -19.09 3.17
N LEU A 43 0.83 -17.82 3.57
CA LEU A 43 -0.28 -17.36 4.38
C LEU A 43 -1.62 -17.65 3.69
N ASN A 44 -1.75 -17.32 2.40
CA ASN A 44 -2.99 -17.53 1.67
C ASN A 44 -3.35 -19.01 1.49
N LYS A 45 -2.36 -19.90 1.31
CA LYS A 45 -2.56 -21.35 1.23
C LYS A 45 -3.22 -21.89 2.51
N ASP A 46 -2.85 -21.32 3.65
CA ASP A 46 -3.38 -21.69 4.97
C ASP A 46 -4.56 -20.80 5.42
N TYR A 47 -5.21 -20.11 4.46
CA TYR A 47 -6.39 -19.27 4.66
C TYR A 47 -6.17 -18.01 5.53
N TRP A 48 -4.91 -17.57 5.67
CA TRP A 48 -4.52 -16.34 6.33
C TRP A 48 -4.36 -15.21 5.29
N ILE A 49 -4.93 -14.05 5.60
CA ILE A 49 -4.91 -12.86 4.75
C ILE A 49 -4.05 -11.82 5.45
N PRO A 50 -2.84 -11.53 4.94
CA PRO A 50 -2.02 -10.48 5.50
C PRO A 50 -2.65 -9.11 5.25
N ALA A 51 -2.84 -8.37 6.32
CA ALA A 51 -3.07 -6.94 6.36
C ALA A 51 -1.72 -6.27 6.61
N PHE A 52 -1.04 -5.90 5.52
CA PHE A 52 0.27 -5.30 5.56
C PHE A 52 0.24 -3.85 6.02
N THR A 53 1.18 -3.50 6.88
CA THR A 53 1.52 -2.12 7.22
C THR A 53 2.86 -1.73 6.59
N LEU A 54 2.88 -0.60 5.91
CA LEU A 54 4.08 0.05 5.37
C LEU A 54 4.30 1.35 6.12
N ILE A 55 5.54 1.77 6.29
CA ILE A 55 5.88 3.03 6.94
C ILE A 55 6.63 3.90 5.95
N MET A 56 6.10 5.10 5.69
CA MET A 56 6.76 6.14 4.91
C MET A 56 7.43 7.13 5.85
N GLY A 57 8.55 7.71 5.43
CA GLY A 57 9.35 8.62 6.25
C GLY A 57 10.12 7.91 7.36
N LEU A 58 10.51 6.65 7.15
CA LEU A 58 11.34 5.89 8.09
C LEU A 58 12.74 6.51 8.30
N ASP A 59 13.20 7.26 7.31
CA ASP A 59 14.51 7.87 7.26
C ASP A 59 14.38 9.34 6.84
N ASN A 60 15.15 10.21 7.47
CA ASN A 60 15.28 11.60 7.01
C ASN A 60 15.97 11.67 5.63
N ASP A 61 16.63 10.58 5.21
CA ASP A 61 17.27 10.38 3.91
C ASP A 61 16.52 9.33 3.05
N GLU A 62 15.19 9.23 3.19
CA GLU A 62 14.37 8.46 2.25
C GLU A 62 14.43 9.11 0.85
N GLN A 63 14.77 8.30 -0.15
CA GLN A 63 14.93 8.73 -1.53
C GLN A 63 13.67 8.37 -2.33
N PRO A 64 13.34 9.10 -3.42
CA PRO A 64 12.18 8.78 -4.25
C PRO A 64 12.16 7.33 -4.76
N GLU A 65 13.34 6.75 -5.01
CA GLU A 65 13.45 5.36 -5.50
C GLU A 65 12.96 4.33 -4.47
N ASP A 66 13.07 4.61 -3.17
CA ASP A 66 12.61 3.69 -2.12
C ASP A 66 11.08 3.52 -2.15
N SER A 67 10.39 4.62 -2.44
CA SER A 67 8.94 4.62 -2.68
C SER A 67 8.59 3.88 -3.98
N TRP A 68 9.39 4.03 -5.04
CA TRP A 68 9.18 3.29 -6.29
C TRP A 68 9.44 1.79 -6.15
N ASP A 69 10.44 1.36 -5.38
CA ASP A 69 10.66 -0.04 -5.02
C ASP A 69 9.43 -0.63 -4.34
N THR A 70 8.82 0.13 -3.43
CA THR A 70 7.57 -0.26 -2.76
C THR A 70 6.42 -0.41 -3.75
N ILE A 71 6.22 0.56 -4.64
CA ILE A 71 5.18 0.52 -5.67
C ILE A 71 5.39 -0.69 -6.61
N ARG A 72 6.63 -0.93 -7.03
CA ARG A 72 7.01 -2.06 -7.89
C ARG A 72 6.72 -3.39 -7.21
N LEU A 73 7.15 -3.60 -5.98
CA LEU A 73 6.94 -4.87 -5.29
C LEU A 73 5.44 -5.18 -5.10
N ILE A 74 4.62 -4.18 -4.76
CA ILE A 74 3.16 -4.36 -4.69
C ILE A 74 2.61 -4.72 -6.08
N SER A 75 3.06 -4.04 -7.13
CA SER A 75 2.60 -4.32 -8.49
C SER A 75 3.04 -5.71 -8.98
N GLU A 76 4.25 -6.15 -8.66
CA GLU A 76 4.74 -7.49 -8.98
C GLU A 76 3.90 -8.56 -8.27
N LEU A 77 3.56 -8.39 -7.00
CA LEU A 77 2.64 -9.29 -6.28
C LEU A 77 1.30 -9.42 -7.00
N GLU A 78 0.74 -8.31 -7.49
CA GLU A 78 -0.54 -8.31 -8.21
C GLU A 78 -0.49 -9.07 -9.54
N HIS A 79 0.64 -8.99 -10.26
CA HIS A 79 0.82 -9.61 -11.58
C HIS A 79 1.27 -11.07 -11.48
N GLU A 80 2.25 -11.36 -10.62
CA GLU A 80 2.82 -12.69 -10.42
C GLU A 80 1.89 -13.60 -9.60
N GLN A 81 1.08 -13.02 -8.71
CA GLN A 81 0.19 -13.76 -7.82
C GLN A 81 -1.24 -13.19 -7.85
N PRO A 82 -1.93 -13.25 -9.01
CA PRO A 82 -3.23 -12.61 -9.20
C PRO A 82 -4.32 -13.16 -8.28
N ASP A 83 -4.18 -14.37 -7.74
CA ASP A 83 -5.14 -15.00 -6.82
C ASP A 83 -4.87 -14.70 -5.33
N SER A 84 -3.69 -14.17 -5.02
CA SER A 84 -3.30 -13.85 -3.65
C SER A 84 -4.18 -12.73 -3.07
N MET A 85 -4.58 -12.89 -1.81
CA MET A 85 -5.37 -11.94 -1.04
C MET A 85 -4.48 -11.29 0.01
N PHE A 86 -4.32 -9.98 -0.09
CA PHE A 86 -3.70 -9.16 0.94
C PHE A 86 -4.29 -7.75 0.91
N THR A 87 -4.07 -6.99 1.97
CA THR A 87 -4.25 -5.54 1.97
C THR A 87 -2.93 -4.88 2.33
N ALA A 88 -2.71 -3.66 1.88
CA ALA A 88 -1.52 -2.88 2.14
C ALA A 88 -1.93 -1.47 2.57
N THR A 89 -1.49 -1.04 3.75
CA THR A 89 -1.81 0.29 4.28
C THR A 89 -0.51 1.03 4.56
N ALA A 90 -0.30 2.12 3.84
CA ALA A 90 0.80 3.04 4.12
C ALA A 90 0.43 3.93 5.32
N LEU A 91 1.27 3.90 6.35
CA LEU A 91 1.20 4.75 7.53
C LEU A 91 2.25 5.85 7.39
N THR A 92 1.83 7.09 7.61
CA THR A 92 2.78 8.20 7.81
C THR A 92 3.24 8.18 9.26
N PHE A 93 4.55 8.28 9.50
CA PHE A 93 5.06 8.39 10.87
C PHE A 93 4.51 9.66 11.54
N VAL A 94 3.77 9.51 12.65
CA VAL A 94 3.29 10.62 13.49
C VAL A 94 3.94 10.48 14.87
N PRO A 95 4.93 11.31 15.23
CA PRO A 95 5.52 11.27 16.58
C PRO A 95 4.45 11.55 17.64
N ILE A 96 4.35 10.69 18.66
CA ILE A 96 3.30 10.73 19.70
C ILE A 96 3.30 12.07 20.48
N GLY A 97 4.45 12.73 20.62
CA GLY A 97 4.59 14.01 21.34
C GLY A 97 3.95 15.23 20.64
N LEU A 98 3.46 15.08 19.40
CA LEU A 98 2.73 16.12 18.68
C LEU A 98 1.20 16.01 18.80
N LEU A 99 0.68 14.94 19.42
CA LEU A 99 -0.77 14.73 19.56
C LEU A 99 -1.43 15.65 20.60
N GLU A 100 -0.68 16.21 21.55
CA GLU A 100 -1.21 17.07 22.62
C GLU A 100 -1.49 18.51 22.20
N LYS A 101 -1.03 18.94 21.02
CA LYS A 101 -1.31 20.31 20.52
C LYS A 101 -2.22 20.22 19.30
N SER A 102 -3.50 20.40 19.60
CA SER A 102 -4.60 20.52 18.66
C SER A 102 -4.32 21.57 17.57
N ASP A 103 -3.94 21.07 16.41
CA ASP A 103 -4.38 21.47 15.08
C ASP A 103 -4.27 20.19 14.25
N PHE A 104 -5.36 19.43 14.14
CA PHE A 104 -5.40 18.21 13.33
C PHE A 104 -4.97 18.59 11.90
N PHE A 105 -3.73 18.22 11.54
CA PHE A 105 -3.02 18.55 10.30
C PHE A 105 -2.53 20.01 10.13
N ASN A 106 -1.46 20.35 10.83
CA ASN A 106 -0.34 21.10 10.23
C ASN A 106 0.91 20.21 10.19
N ILE A 107 0.78 19.03 9.58
CA ILE A 107 1.95 18.28 9.10
C ILE A 107 2.52 19.13 7.97
N GLY A 108 3.76 19.59 8.11
CA GLY A 108 4.41 20.41 7.09
C GLY A 108 4.23 19.81 5.69
N ASN A 109 3.65 20.61 4.79
CA ASN A 109 3.89 20.59 3.35
C ASN A 109 5.30 20.01 3.07
N GLU A 110 5.53 18.88 2.40
CA GLU A 110 4.87 18.29 1.23
C GLU A 110 5.12 16.78 1.29
N MET A 111 4.08 15.94 1.27
CA MET A 111 4.29 14.52 0.94
C MET A 111 4.99 14.50 -0.41
N THR A 112 6.16 13.87 -0.49
CA THR A 112 6.90 13.88 -1.75
C THR A 112 6.04 13.23 -2.84
N PRO A 113 6.23 13.59 -4.13
CA PRO A 113 5.50 12.95 -5.22
C PRO A 113 5.55 11.41 -5.11
N ALA A 114 6.69 10.86 -4.72
CA ALA A 114 6.90 9.41 -4.61
C ALA A 114 6.13 8.78 -3.42
N GLN A 115 6.11 9.44 -2.25
CA GLN A 115 5.32 9.00 -1.10
C GLN A 115 3.81 9.06 -1.40
N LEU A 116 3.35 10.09 -2.11
CA LEU A 116 1.98 10.14 -2.61
C LEU A 116 1.69 8.96 -3.55
N GLY A 117 2.68 8.58 -4.36
CA GLY A 117 2.62 7.38 -5.18
C GLY A 117 2.39 6.10 -4.37
N VAL A 118 3.09 5.90 -3.26
CA VAL A 118 2.91 4.74 -2.37
C VAL A 118 1.50 4.73 -1.77
N LEU A 119 1.03 5.87 -1.27
CA LEU A 119 -0.32 5.99 -0.73
C LEU A 119 -1.39 5.68 -1.79
N TYR A 120 -1.23 6.26 -2.99
CA TYR A 120 -2.15 6.01 -4.09
C TYR A 120 -2.14 4.54 -4.51
N LYS A 121 -0.94 3.93 -4.64
CA LYS A 121 -0.78 2.52 -5.03
C LYS A 121 -1.39 1.56 -4.01
N THR A 122 -1.16 1.80 -2.72
CA THR A 122 -1.73 0.96 -1.65
C THR A 122 -3.26 1.05 -1.59
N TRP A 123 -3.81 2.26 -1.76
CA TRP A 123 -5.26 2.43 -1.85
C TRP A 123 -5.85 1.79 -3.11
N GLN A 124 -5.20 1.97 -4.26
CA GLN A 124 -5.56 1.36 -5.53
C GLN A 124 -5.57 -0.17 -5.42
N HIS A 125 -4.55 -0.75 -4.80
CA HIS A 125 -4.45 -2.18 -4.52
C HIS A 125 -5.62 -2.66 -3.65
N ASN A 126 -5.83 -2.05 -2.48
CA ASN A 126 -6.88 -2.45 -1.54
C ASN A 126 -8.26 -2.38 -2.18
N PHE A 127 -8.47 -1.38 -3.04
CA PHE A 127 -9.71 -1.20 -3.74
C PHE A 127 -9.95 -2.25 -4.83
N LYS A 128 -8.96 -2.43 -5.71
CA LYS A 128 -9.05 -3.35 -6.85
C LYS A 128 -9.04 -4.80 -6.39
N TYR A 129 -8.14 -5.16 -5.47
CA TYR A 129 -7.91 -6.54 -5.08
C TYR A 129 -8.57 -6.87 -3.74
N GLY A 130 -8.47 -6.02 -2.72
CA GLY A 130 -9.09 -6.28 -1.41
C GLY A 130 -10.61 -6.37 -1.50
N ILE A 131 -11.27 -5.32 -2.00
CA ILE A 131 -12.74 -5.28 -2.06
C ILE A 131 -13.29 -6.25 -3.12
N GLN A 132 -12.73 -6.28 -4.34
CA GLN A 132 -13.25 -7.18 -5.38
C GLN A 132 -13.07 -8.66 -5.00
N LYS A 133 -11.90 -9.06 -4.49
CA LYS A 133 -11.66 -10.47 -4.13
C LYS A 133 -12.49 -10.89 -2.92
N PHE A 134 -12.60 -10.03 -1.90
CA PHE A 134 -13.48 -10.30 -0.76
C PHE A 134 -14.92 -10.51 -1.23
N MET A 135 -15.45 -9.62 -2.07
CA MET A 135 -16.82 -9.75 -2.62
C MET A 135 -17.03 -11.00 -3.47
N THR A 136 -16.01 -11.46 -4.21
CA THR A 136 -16.11 -12.70 -4.99
C THR A 136 -16.12 -13.97 -4.13
N LYS A 137 -15.38 -13.98 -3.01
CA LYS A 137 -15.21 -15.18 -2.16
C LYS A 137 -16.22 -15.27 -1.00
N THR A 138 -16.72 -14.16 -0.46
CA THR A 138 -17.71 -14.17 0.64
C THR A 138 -19.16 -14.38 0.19
N GLY A 139 -19.39 -14.64 -1.10
CA GLY A 139 -20.61 -15.32 -1.53
C GLY A 139 -21.86 -14.45 -1.53
N ALA A 140 -21.79 -13.19 -1.95
CA ALA A 140 -22.98 -12.45 -2.35
C ALA A 140 -23.62 -13.14 -3.58
N LYS A 141 -24.48 -14.14 -3.33
CA LYS A 141 -25.31 -14.78 -4.34
C LYS A 141 -26.54 -13.90 -4.56
N GLY A 142 -26.72 -13.41 -5.79
CA GLY A 142 -27.91 -12.66 -6.20
C GLY A 142 -27.68 -11.17 -6.51
N PRO A 143 -28.75 -10.41 -6.81
CA PRO A 143 -28.68 -9.05 -7.32
C PRO A 143 -28.02 -8.03 -6.37
N GLN A 144 -27.95 -8.33 -5.07
CA GLN A 144 -27.25 -7.52 -4.06
C GLN A 144 -25.75 -7.38 -4.34
N ARG A 145 -25.12 -8.35 -5.02
CA ARG A 145 -23.72 -8.25 -5.45
C ARG A 145 -23.49 -7.07 -6.39
N TYR A 146 -24.43 -6.76 -7.28
CA TYR A 146 -24.32 -5.62 -8.19
C TYR A 146 -24.46 -4.29 -7.45
N PHE A 147 -25.38 -4.21 -6.49
CA PHE A 147 -25.57 -3.04 -5.63
C PHE A 147 -24.34 -2.76 -4.76
N PHE A 148 -23.80 -3.79 -4.10
CA PHE A 148 -22.57 -3.66 -3.31
C PHE A 148 -21.33 -3.39 -4.17
N ASN A 149 -21.20 -4.02 -5.34
CA ASN A 149 -20.13 -3.68 -6.29
C ASN A 149 -20.23 -2.20 -6.73
N ALA A 150 -21.44 -1.67 -6.92
CA ALA A 150 -21.64 -0.28 -7.28
C ALA A 150 -21.27 0.67 -6.13
N ILE A 151 -21.64 0.34 -4.88
CA ILE A 151 -21.28 1.12 -3.68
C ILE A 151 -19.78 1.03 -3.38
N ALA A 152 -19.17 -0.14 -3.49
CA ALA A 152 -17.74 -0.30 -3.39
C ALA A 152 -17.06 0.59 -4.44
N ARG A 153 -17.45 0.43 -5.72
CA ARG A 153 -16.92 1.25 -6.83
C ARG A 153 -17.04 2.76 -6.58
N SER A 154 -18.15 3.22 -6.01
CA SER A 154 -18.36 4.63 -5.71
C SER A 154 -17.55 5.09 -4.50
N LEU A 155 -17.52 4.34 -3.39
CA LEU A 155 -16.90 4.77 -2.15
C LEU A 155 -15.37 4.70 -2.16
N GLY A 156 -14.76 3.67 -2.74
CA GLY A 156 -13.29 3.61 -2.78
C GLY A 156 -12.68 4.41 -3.93
N GLY A 157 -13.48 4.87 -4.90
CA GLY A 157 -13.09 5.87 -5.88
C GLY A 157 -12.97 7.28 -5.29
N ILE A 158 -13.64 7.57 -4.18
CA ILE A 158 -13.62 8.90 -3.54
C ILE A 158 -12.20 9.25 -3.05
N PRO A 159 -11.46 8.39 -2.31
CA PRO A 159 -10.10 8.73 -1.89
C PRO A 159 -9.08 8.78 -3.04
N LEU A 160 -9.21 7.91 -4.05
CA LEU A 160 -8.39 8.01 -5.28
C LEU A 160 -8.62 9.34 -6.00
N GLY A 161 -9.87 9.74 -6.17
CA GLY A 161 -10.22 11.02 -6.79
C GLY A 161 -9.77 12.24 -5.97
N ALA A 162 -9.79 12.13 -4.64
CA ALA A 162 -9.26 13.16 -3.74
C ALA A 162 -7.73 13.29 -3.88
N MET A 163 -7.00 12.17 -3.91
CA MET A 163 -5.54 12.15 -4.14
C MET A 163 -5.17 12.70 -5.52
N GLU A 164 -5.94 12.35 -6.57
CA GLU A 164 -5.75 12.92 -7.91
C GLU A 164 -5.97 14.44 -7.93
N ARG A 165 -7.01 14.94 -7.25
CA ARG A 165 -7.27 16.38 -7.15
C ARG A 165 -6.18 17.10 -6.37
N TYR A 166 -5.72 16.50 -5.27
CA TYR A 166 -4.59 17.00 -4.50
C TYR A 166 -3.33 17.10 -5.36
N ALA A 167 -2.98 16.03 -6.10
CA ALA A 167 -1.82 15.98 -6.97
C ALA A 167 -1.83 17.11 -8.01
N ARG A 168 -2.96 17.29 -8.71
CA ARG A 168 -3.15 18.36 -9.70
C ARG A 168 -2.98 19.76 -9.13
N ASN A 169 -3.47 19.99 -7.90
CA ASN A 169 -3.37 21.28 -7.25
C ASN A 169 -1.98 21.54 -6.65
N LYS A 170 -1.21 20.48 -6.37
CA LYS A 170 0.07 20.59 -5.65
C LYS A 170 1.24 20.90 -6.59
N SER A 171 1.49 20.07 -7.60
CA SER A 171 2.51 20.32 -8.63
C SER A 171 2.43 19.32 -9.80
N LYS A 172 3.07 19.67 -10.92
CA LYS A 172 3.18 18.77 -12.09
C LYS A 172 3.87 17.43 -11.75
N GLU A 173 4.81 17.43 -10.81
CA GLU A 173 5.50 16.20 -10.41
C GLU A 173 4.57 15.24 -9.66
N HIS A 174 3.71 15.76 -8.79
CA HIS A 174 2.72 14.96 -8.08
C HIS A 174 1.71 14.36 -9.06
N GLU A 175 1.22 15.17 -10.01
CA GLU A 175 0.33 14.68 -11.07
C GLU A 175 0.99 13.57 -11.90
N LYS A 176 2.24 13.78 -12.33
CA LYS A 176 3.00 12.81 -13.13
C LYS A 176 3.19 11.47 -12.41
N VAL A 177 3.41 11.45 -11.09
CA VAL A 177 3.51 10.19 -10.34
C VAL A 177 2.21 9.41 -10.40
N ILE A 178 1.07 10.08 -10.19
CA ILE A 178 -0.24 9.43 -10.26
C ILE A 178 -0.52 8.90 -11.68
N GLU A 179 -0.23 9.69 -12.71
CA GLU A 179 -0.34 9.24 -14.11
C GLU A 179 0.53 8.02 -14.38
N THR A 180 1.79 8.04 -13.91
CA THR A 180 2.72 6.93 -14.08
C THR A 180 2.18 5.66 -13.44
N ILE A 181 1.60 5.74 -12.23
CA ILE A 181 0.97 4.59 -11.57
C ILE A 181 -0.21 4.08 -12.37
N LYS A 182 -1.09 4.97 -12.85
CA LYS A 182 -2.27 4.59 -13.66
C LYS A 182 -1.88 3.92 -14.98
N THR A 183 -0.76 4.33 -15.59
CA THR A 183 -0.30 3.79 -16.87
C THR A 183 0.50 2.50 -16.74
N LYS A 184 1.39 2.41 -15.74
CA LYS A 184 2.39 1.33 -15.64
C LYS A 184 2.14 0.32 -14.51
N TYR A 185 1.37 0.70 -13.49
CA TYR A 185 1.27 -0.05 -12.24
C TYR A 185 -0.19 -0.20 -11.77
N TRP A 186 -1.17 -0.22 -12.68
CA TRP A 186 -2.60 -0.28 -12.33
C TRP A 186 -3.17 -1.70 -12.27
#